data_AF-A8XIU5-F1
#
_entry.id   AF-A8XIU5-F1
#
_cell.length_a   1.000
_cell.length_b   1.000
_cell.length_c   1.000
_cell.angle_alpha   90.00
_cell.angle_beta   90.00
_cell.angle_gamma   90.00
#
_symmetry.space_group_name_H-M   'P 1'
#
loop_
_entity.id
_entity.type
_entity.pdbx_description
1 polymer ?
#
loop_
_entity_poly.entity_id
_entity_poly.type
_entity_poly.pdbx_seq_one_letter_code
_entity_poly.pdbx_strand_id
1 'polypeptide(L)'
;MDIFVKCFVIYIRPILEYGTIVFLKEQIKLLEGVQKSFLFRCYKKFNYPYISYFDCLRDHNLESLEYRRLLSDLVFMYKTLVSQEIAIAHNLFIVPFHHNHLRRHPYYISCTLKNASKLSA
;
A
#
# COMPACT_ATOMS: atom_id res chain seq x y z
N MET A 1 3.71 23.15 12.01
CA MET A 1 4.10 21.87 11.39
C MET A 1 2.86 21.05 11.06
N ASP A 2 1.99 20.77 12.02
CA ASP A 2 0.84 19.86 11.88
C ASP A 2 -0.11 20.17 10.71
N ILE A 3 -0.39 21.45 10.45
CA ILE A 3 -1.23 21.86 9.31
C ILE A 3 -0.61 21.40 7.98
N PHE A 4 0.70 21.53 7.82
CA PHE A 4 1.39 21.09 6.60
C PHE A 4 1.33 19.57 6.44
N VAL A 5 1.49 18.83 7.53
CA VAL A 5 1.34 17.36 7.51
C VAL A 5 -0.08 16.97 7.13
N LYS A 6 -1.10 17.61 7.73
CA LYS A 6 -2.51 17.37 7.35
C LYS A 6 -2.74 17.63 5.87
N CYS A 7 -2.26 18.76 5.34
CA CYS A 7 -2.38 19.08 3.92
C CYS A 7 -1.65 18.06 3.03
N PHE A 8 -0.46 17.59 3.44
CA PHE A 8 0.27 16.56 2.71
C PHE A 8 -0.52 15.25 2.65
N VAL A 9 -1.09 14.82 3.77
CA VAL A 9 -1.90 13.59 3.87
C VAL A 9 -3.20 13.69 3.07
N ILE A 10 -3.87 14.83 3.10
CA ILE A 10 -5.19 15.01 2.48
C ILE A 10 -5.08 15.26 0.96
N TYR A 11 -4.12 16.07 0.52
CA TYR A 11 -4.07 16.53 -0.87
C TYR A 11 -2.98 15.85 -1.69
N ILE A 12 -1.78 15.70 -1.13
CA ILE A 12 -0.62 15.25 -1.92
C ILE A 12 -0.58 13.73 -1.97
N ARG A 13 -0.73 13.07 -0.83
CA ARG A 13 -0.63 11.61 -0.69
C ARG A 13 -1.61 10.85 -1.60
N PRO A 14 -2.91 11.20 -1.69
CA PRO A 14 -3.83 10.47 -2.56
C PRO A 14 -3.45 10.54 -4.04
N ILE A 15 -2.94 11.68 -4.50
CA ILE A 15 -2.51 11.87 -5.89
C ILE A 15 -1.28 11.02 -6.19
N LEU A 16 -0.28 11.06 -5.29
CA LEU A 16 0.97 10.33 -5.46
C LEU A 16 0.77 8.81 -5.40
N GLU A 17 -0.21 8.35 -4.64
CA GLU A 17 -0.35 6.94 -4.31
C GLU A 17 -1.51 6.22 -4.97
N TYR A 18 -2.31 6.92 -5.77
CA TYR A 18 -3.47 6.39 -6.48
C TYR A 18 -3.20 5.10 -7.27
N GLY A 19 -1.95 4.87 -7.69
CA GLY A 19 -1.55 3.69 -8.49
C GLY A 19 -0.45 2.82 -7.86
N THR A 20 -0.13 2.96 -6.57
CA THR A 20 1.08 2.30 -6.03
C THR A 20 1.09 0.79 -6.18
N ILE A 21 -0.09 0.14 -6.24
CA ILE A 21 -0.25 -1.31 -6.40
C ILE A 21 0.49 -1.83 -7.65
N VAL A 22 0.55 -1.04 -8.73
CA VAL A 22 1.19 -1.44 -10.00
C VAL A 22 2.60 -0.87 -10.20
N PHE A 23 3.13 -0.11 -9.23
CA PHE A 23 4.42 0.57 -9.38
C PHE A 23 5.60 -0.37 -9.13
N LEU A 24 6.65 -0.20 -9.94
CA LEU A 24 7.93 -0.90 -9.84
C LEU A 24 8.78 -0.34 -8.69
N LYS A 25 9.74 -1.15 -8.22
CA LYS A 25 10.58 -0.85 -7.04
C LYS A 25 11.30 0.50 -7.13
N GLU A 26 11.76 0.94 -8.32
CA GLU A 26 12.39 2.27 -8.44
C GLU A 26 11.40 3.41 -8.18
N GLN A 27 10.18 3.30 -8.68
CA GLN A 27 9.13 4.31 -8.51
C GLN A 27 8.76 4.47 -7.02
N ILE A 28 8.78 3.37 -6.26
CA ILE A 28 8.54 3.39 -4.80
C ILE A 28 9.57 4.25 -4.09
N LYS A 29 10.85 4.09 -4.43
CA LYS A 29 11.94 4.85 -3.79
C LYS A 29 11.81 6.36 -4.05
N LEU A 30 11.44 6.72 -5.28
CA LEU A 30 11.20 8.12 -5.65
C LEU A 30 10.02 8.70 -4.85
N LEU A 31 8.93 7.94 -4.73
CA LEU A 31 7.72 8.37 -4.03
C LEU A 31 7.96 8.54 -2.53
N GLU A 32 8.65 7.60 -1.89
CA GLU A 32 9.09 7.74 -0.48
C GLU A 32 10.06 8.92 -0.30
N GLY A 33 10.88 9.20 -1.31
CA GLY A 33 11.74 10.38 -1.37
C GLY A 33 10.95 11.70 -1.27
N VAL A 34 9.73 11.76 -1.80
CA VAL A 34 8.85 12.93 -1.66
C VAL A 34 8.45 13.15 -0.21
N GLN A 35 8.04 12.09 0.50
CA GLN A 35 7.69 12.18 1.93
C GLN A 35 8.91 12.59 2.77
N LYS A 36 10.08 12.00 2.52
CA LYS A 36 11.34 12.35 3.20
C LYS A 36 11.72 13.82 2.97
N SER A 37 11.70 14.28 1.72
CA SER A 37 12.02 15.66 1.35
C SER A 37 11.04 16.65 1.99
N PHE A 38 9.75 16.31 2.00
CA PHE A 38 8.71 17.11 2.64
C PHE A 38 8.96 17.27 4.15
N LEU A 39 9.17 16.17 4.88
CA LEU A 39 9.42 16.21 6.31
C LEU A 39 10.70 16.97 6.64
N PHE A 40 11.79 16.68 5.93
CA PHE A 40 13.06 17.40 6.13
C PHE A 40 12.92 18.91 5.97
N ARG A 41 12.23 19.36 4.91
CA ARG A 41 11.97 20.78 4.66
C ARG A 41 11.08 21.41 5.73
N CYS A 42 10.05 20.69 6.19
CA CYS A 42 9.18 21.17 7.26
C CYS A 42 9.93 21.31 8.57
N TYR A 43 10.71 20.30 8.96
CA TYR A 43 11.51 20.32 10.19
C TYR A 43 12.47 21.50 10.19
N LYS A 44 13.21 21.69 9.08
CA LYS A 44 14.11 22.84 8.92
C LYS A 44 13.37 24.17 8.95
N LYS A 45 12.20 24.29 8.32
CA LYS A 45 11.40 25.52 8.27
C LYS A 45 10.86 25.93 9.64
N PHE A 46 10.49 24.97 10.47
CA PHE A 46 9.91 25.22 11.78
C PHE A 46 10.91 25.04 12.94
N ASN A 47 12.21 24.92 12.65
CA ASN A 47 13.30 24.73 13.64
C ASN A 47 13.12 23.50 14.56
N TYR A 48 12.56 22.40 14.03
CA TYR A 48 12.53 21.12 14.75
C TYR A 48 13.84 20.35 14.56
N PRO A 49 14.31 19.61 15.58
CA PRO A 49 15.47 18.73 15.44
C PRO A 49 15.14 17.55 14.51
N TYR A 50 15.86 17.42 13.40
CA TYR A 50 15.72 16.28 12.50
C TYR A 50 16.76 15.21 12.89
N ILE A 51 16.37 14.28 13.76
CA ILE A 51 17.26 13.19 14.24
C ILE A 51 17.30 12.06 13.20
N SER A 52 16.14 11.50 12.88
CA SER A 52 15.99 10.52 11.81
C SER A 52 14.62 10.63 11.15
N TYR A 53 14.51 10.05 9.96
CA TYR A 53 13.24 9.98 9.25
C TYR A 53 12.16 9.23 10.04
N PHE A 54 12.52 8.10 10.67
CA PHE A 54 11.56 7.29 11.42
C PHE A 54 11.11 7.99 12.71
N ASP A 55 11.96 8.81 13.33
CA ASP A 55 11.54 9.67 14.46
C ASP A 55 10.50 10.68 13.99
N CYS A 56 10.77 11.35 12.86
CA CYS A 56 9.83 12.31 12.30
C CYS A 56 8.47 11.68 11.95
N LEU A 57 8.47 10.43 11.51
CA LEU A 57 7.23 9.68 11.27
C LEU A 57 6.45 9.46 12.56
N ARG A 58 7.13 9.01 13.63
CA ARG A 58 6.50 8.78 14.94
C ARG A 58 5.94 10.06 15.54
N ASP A 59 6.69 11.15 15.50
CA ASP A 59 6.29 12.45 16.07
C ASP A 59 5.00 13.00 15.45
N HIS A 60 4.74 12.65 14.18
CA HIS A 60 3.56 13.12 13.44
C HIS A 60 2.54 12.04 13.11
N ASN A 61 2.64 10.86 13.74
CA ASN A 61 1.78 9.70 13.47
C ASN A 61 1.65 9.38 11.98
N LEU A 62 2.77 9.41 11.27
CA LEU A 62 2.89 9.06 9.87
C LEU A 62 3.48 7.66 9.72
N GLU A 63 3.13 7.01 8.62
CA GLU A 63 3.67 5.70 8.27
C GLU A 63 4.52 5.82 7.01
N SER A 64 5.48 4.91 6.85
CA SER A 64 6.25 4.79 5.60
C SER A 64 5.34 4.43 4.43
N LEU A 65 5.74 4.77 3.20
CA LEU A 65 5.05 4.29 2.01
C LEU A 65 5.01 2.76 1.95
N GLU A 66 6.07 2.09 2.40
CA GLU A 66 6.14 0.63 2.43
C GLU A 66 5.01 0.03 3.26
N TYR A 67 4.80 0.52 4.49
CA TYR A 67 3.74 0.04 5.36
C TYR A 67 2.36 0.27 4.75
N ARG A 68 2.13 1.48 4.21
CA ARG A 68 0.85 1.86 3.61
C ARG A 68 0.55 1.06 2.33
N ARG A 69 1.57 0.73 1.55
CA ARG A 69 1.45 -0.16 0.40
C ARG A 69 1.12 -1.58 0.79
N LEU A 70 1.75 -2.11 1.85
CA LEU A 70 1.44 -3.45 2.34
C LEU A 70 -0.06 -3.58 2.69
N LEU A 71 -0.64 -2.56 3.30
CA LEU A 71 -2.09 -2.50 3.54
C LEU A 71 -2.89 -2.43 2.24
N SER A 72 -2.51 -1.54 1.31
CA SER A 72 -3.18 -1.43 0.00
C SER A 72 -3.13 -2.73 -0.81
N ASP A 73 -2.00 -3.42 -0.82
CA ASP A 73 -1.80 -4.68 -1.52
C ASP A 73 -2.66 -5.79 -0.89
N LEU A 74 -2.76 -5.83 0.45
CA LEU A 74 -3.64 -6.76 1.16
C LEU A 74 -5.12 -6.52 0.84
N VAL A 75 -5.55 -5.25 0.87
CA VAL A 75 -6.93 -4.85 0.52
C VAL A 75 -7.23 -5.21 -0.92
N PHE A 76 -6.30 -4.94 -1.84
CA PHE A 76 -6.43 -5.27 -3.25
C PHE A 76 -6.55 -6.79 -3.47
N MET A 77 -5.71 -7.59 -2.82
CA MET A 77 -5.79 -9.05 -2.87
C MET A 77 -7.13 -9.55 -2.34
N TYR A 78 -7.61 -9.05 -1.19
CA TYR A 78 -8.90 -9.43 -0.64
C TYR A 78 -10.05 -9.10 -1.59
N LYS A 79 -10.08 -7.87 -2.11
CA LYS A 79 -11.13 -7.42 -3.03
C LYS A 79 -11.15 -8.17 -4.36
N THR A 80 -9.97 -8.59 -4.82
CA THR A 80 -9.84 -9.37 -6.05
C THR A 80 -10.22 -10.84 -5.85
N LEU A 81 -9.73 -11.48 -4.78
CA LEU A 81 -9.87 -12.93 -4.58
C LEU A 81 -11.13 -13.34 -3.81
N VAL A 82 -11.54 -12.55 -2.82
CA VAL A 82 -12.61 -12.91 -1.89
C VAL A 82 -13.91 -12.20 -2.25
N SER A 83 -13.94 -10.86 -2.23
CA SER A 83 -15.18 -10.12 -2.42
C SER A 83 -15.55 -9.90 -3.90
N GLN A 84 -14.60 -10.14 -4.81
CA GLN A 84 -14.78 -10.04 -6.26
C GLN A 84 -15.33 -8.66 -6.71
N GLU A 85 -15.02 -7.60 -5.96
CA GLU A 85 -15.44 -6.22 -6.24
C GLU A 85 -14.66 -5.57 -7.38
N ILE A 86 -13.51 -6.15 -7.76
CA ILE A 86 -12.62 -5.58 -8.75
C ILE A 86 -12.72 -6.40 -10.04
N ALA A 87 -13.38 -5.84 -11.04
CA ALA A 87 -13.40 -6.38 -12.40
C ALA A 87 -12.19 -5.86 -13.18
N ILE A 88 -11.22 -6.72 -13.46
CA ILE A 88 -10.02 -6.36 -14.22
C ILE A 88 -10.11 -7.05 -15.57
N ALA A 89 -10.28 -6.26 -16.63
CA ALA A 89 -10.51 -6.76 -17.99
C ALA A 89 -9.32 -7.56 -18.57
N HIS A 90 -8.12 -7.35 -18.04
CA HIS A 90 -6.90 -8.04 -18.43
C HIS A 90 -6.10 -8.45 -17.19
N ASN A 91 -5.38 -9.57 -17.24
CA ASN A 91 -4.42 -10.01 -16.21
C ASN A 91 -3.17 -9.10 -16.15
N LEU A 92 -3.33 -7.79 -16.31
CA LEU A 92 -2.27 -6.81 -16.16
C LEU A 92 -1.86 -6.81 -14.68
N PHE A 93 -0.65 -7.31 -14.44
CA PHE A 93 0.06 -7.32 -13.14
C PHE A 93 -0.46 -8.27 -12.06
N ILE A 94 -1.59 -8.96 -12.30
CA ILE A 94 -2.00 -10.11 -11.49
C ILE A 94 -1.60 -11.35 -12.26
N VAL A 95 -0.49 -11.96 -11.86
CA VAL A 95 -0.27 -13.37 -12.15
C VAL A 95 -0.99 -14.11 -11.02
N PRO A 96 -2.21 -14.65 -11.23
CA PRO A 96 -2.75 -15.58 -10.27
C PRO A 96 -1.71 -16.68 -10.16
N PHE A 97 -1.12 -16.87 -8.97
CA PHE A 97 -0.26 -18.02 -8.75
C PHE A 97 -1.07 -19.24 -9.20
N HIS A 98 -0.54 -20.02 -10.13
CA HIS A 98 -1.17 -21.27 -10.52
C HIS A 98 -1.12 -22.21 -9.31
N HIS A 99 -2.13 -22.16 -8.45
CA HIS A 99 -2.29 -23.02 -7.27
C HIS A 99 -2.69 -24.45 -7.68
N ASN A 100 -2.24 -24.94 -8.84
CA ASN A 100 -2.61 -26.24 -9.37
C ASN A 100 -2.07 -27.40 -8.51
N HIS A 101 -1.14 -27.13 -7.57
CA HIS A 101 -0.47 -28.16 -6.76
C HIS A 101 -0.38 -27.86 -5.25
N LEU A 102 -1.19 -26.95 -4.70
CA LEU A 102 -1.16 -26.65 -3.26
C LEU A 102 -2.23 -27.41 -2.44
N ARG A 103 -3.16 -28.13 -3.08
CA ARG A 103 -4.01 -29.09 -2.36
C ARG A 103 -3.10 -30.14 -1.71
N ARG A 104 -3.08 -30.18 -0.37
CA ARG A 104 -2.29 -31.12 0.48
C ARG A 104 -0.80 -30.78 0.66
N HIS A 105 -0.36 -29.55 0.35
CA HIS A 105 1.01 -29.11 0.70
C HIS A 105 1.10 -28.73 2.20
N PRO A 106 2.25 -28.94 2.89
CA PRO A 106 2.40 -28.58 4.31
C PRO A 106 2.14 -27.11 4.63
N TYR A 107 2.41 -26.21 3.67
CA TYR A 107 2.16 -24.76 3.77
C TYR A 107 0.88 -24.32 3.05
N TYR A 108 -0.09 -25.22 2.87
CA TYR A 108 -1.37 -24.87 2.26
C TYR A 108 -2.12 -23.85 3.13
N ILE A 109 -2.37 -22.66 2.56
CA ILE A 109 -3.23 -21.66 3.18
C ILE A 109 -4.67 -22.04 2.88
N SER A 110 -5.36 -22.61 3.87
CA SER A 110 -6.80 -22.89 3.76
C SER A 110 -7.59 -21.59 3.86
N CYS A 111 -8.26 -21.20 2.78
CA CYS A 111 -9.24 -20.14 2.85
C CYS A 111 -10.57 -20.73 3.33
N THR A 112 -10.98 -20.40 4.56
CA THR A 112 -12.27 -20.84 5.16
C THR A 112 -13.47 -20.06 4.62
N LEU A 113 -13.22 -19.05 3.80
CA LEU A 113 -14.25 -18.25 3.15
C LEU A 113 -14.98 -19.12 2.12
N LYS A 114 -16.31 -19.19 2.23
CA LYS A 114 -17.15 -19.88 1.25
C LYS A 114 -16.97 -19.19 -0.10
N ASN A 115 -16.46 -19.92 -1.09
CA ASN A 115 -16.42 -19.48 -2.48
C ASN A 115 -17.84 -19.03 -2.91
N ALA A 116 -17.99 -17.74 -3.23
CA ALA A 116 -19.22 -17.20 -3.82
C ALA A 116 -19.41 -17.65 -5.28
N SER A 117 -18.43 -18.34 -5.88
CA SER A 117 -18.45 -18.85 -7.25
C SER A 117 -19.45 -19.98 -7.53
N LYS A 118 -20.33 -20.32 -6.58
CA LYS A 118 -21.59 -21.01 -6.91
C LYS A 118 -22.64 -19.97 -7.31
N LEU A 119 -22.44 -19.31 -8.46
CA LEU A 119 -23.63 -18.95 -9.24
C LEU A 119 -24.25 -20.28 -9.69
N SER A 120 -25.48 -20.50 -9.25
CA SER A 120 -26.31 -21.64 -9.64
C SER A 120 -26.37 -21.79 -11.16
N ALA A 121 -26.37 -23.05 -11.59
CA ALA A 121 -26.51 -23.53 -12.97
C ALA A 121 -27.62 -22.82 -13.78
#